data_AF-A0A7C4UAC0-F1
#
_entry.id   AF-A0A7C4UAC0-F1
#
_cell.length_a   1.000
_cell.length_b   1.000
_cell.length_c   1.000
_cell.angle_alpha   90.00
_cell.angle_beta   90.00
_cell.angle_gamma   90.00
#
_symmetry.space_group_name_H-M   'P 1'
#
loop_
_entity.id
_entity.type
_entity.pdbx_description
1 polymer ?
#
loop_
_entity_poly.entity_id
_entity_poly.type
_entity_poly.pdbx_seq_one_letter_code
_entity_poly.pdbx_strand_id
1 'polypeptide(L)' 'MKTYCRRPHGPVDAHLAQVVEPLASYICSTNRPNSALAAVLALLVSEVEQTIQTANAHLAGGVQRH' A
#
# COMPACT_ATOMS: atom_id res chain seq x y z
N MET A 1 -24.86 5.12 -14.93
CA MET A 1 -23.58 5.36 -14.24
C MET A 1 -23.80 5.10 -12.76
N LYS A 2 -23.15 4.08 -12.18
CA LYS A 2 -23.24 3.80 -10.74
C LYS A 2 -22.20 4.67 -10.03
N THR A 3 -22.65 5.63 -9.23
CA THR A 3 -21.78 6.42 -8.36
C THR A 3 -21.62 5.67 -7.04
N TYR A 4 -20.41 5.19 -6.77
CA TYR A 4 -20.08 4.58 -5.49
C TYR A 4 -19.84 5.70 -4.47
N CYS A 5 -20.70 5.80 -3.46
CA CYS A 5 -20.48 6.69 -2.32
C CYS A 5 -19.21 6.26 -1.59
N ARG A 6 -18.15 7.08 -1.65
CA ARG A 6 -16.89 6.90 -0.93
C ARG A 6 -17.20 7.02 0.57
N ARG A 7 -17.29 5.89 1.28
CA ARG A 7 -17.41 5.90 2.76
C ARG A 7 -16.08 6.40 3.34
N PRO A 8 -16.10 7.26 4.38
CA PRO A 8 -14.88 7.62 5.09
C PRO A 8 -14.49 6.43 5.96
N HIS A 9 -13.62 5.57 5.44
CA HIS A 9 -12.94 4.56 6.24
C HIS A 9 -11.75 5.20 6.98
N GLY A 10 -11.43 4.68 8.16
CA GLY A 10 -10.67 5.33 9.23
C GLY A 10 -9.24 5.85 8.90
N PRO A 11 -8.47 6.26 9.93
CA PRO A 11 -7.22 7.01 9.75
C PRO A 11 -6.16 6.30 8.88
N VAL A 12 -6.18 4.97 8.85
CA VAL A 12 -5.29 4.15 8.00
C VAL A 12 -5.67 4.26 6.51
N ASP A 13 -6.96 4.33 6.20
CA ASP A 13 -7.49 4.49 4.84
C ASP A 13 -7.23 5.91 4.31
N ALA A 14 -7.28 6.91 5.20
CA ALA A 14 -6.95 8.29 4.84
C ALA A 14 -5.47 8.43 4.44
N HIS A 15 -4.56 7.77 5.16
CA HIS A 15 -3.14 7.80 4.82
C HIS A 15 -2.86 7.05 3.52
N LEU A 16 -3.47 5.88 3.33
CA LEU A 16 -3.31 5.12 2.10
C LEU A 16 -3.90 5.87 0.89
N ALA A 17 -5.07 6.48 1.03
CA ALA A 17 -5.68 7.31 0.00
C ALA A 17 -4.81 8.52 -0.38
N GLN A 18 -4.12 9.14 0.59
CA GLN A 18 -3.19 10.25 0.34
C GLN A 18 -1.97 9.84 -0.48
N VAL A 19 -1.59 8.57 -0.48
CA VAL A 19 -0.46 8.06 -1.29
C VAL A 19 -0.94 7.53 -2.63
N VAL A 20 -2.08 6.82 -2.64
CA VAL A 20 -2.62 6.17 -3.84
C VAL A 20 -3.12 7.20 -4.88
N GLU A 21 -3.78 8.27 -4.45
CA GLU A 21 -4.41 9.23 -5.36
C GLU A 21 -3.39 10.08 -6.14
N PRO A 22 -2.32 10.64 -5.54
CA PRO A 22 -1.25 11.29 -6.28
C PRO A 22 -0.50 10.34 -7.20
N LEU A 23 -0.35 9.08 -6.80
CA LEU A 23 0.37 8.07 -7.57
C LEU A 23 -0.40 7.67 -8.83
N ALA A 24 -1.71 7.45 -8.70
CA ALA A 24 -2.61 7.24 -9.83
C ALA A 24 -2.59 8.45 -10.78
N SER A 25 -2.62 9.67 -10.24
CA SER A 25 -2.54 10.90 -11.03
C SER A 25 -1.20 11.02 -11.79
N TYR A 26 -0.08 10.68 -11.16
CA TYR A 26 1.24 10.67 -11.80
C TYR A 26 1.30 9.64 -12.94
N ILE A 27 0.87 8.40 -12.69
CA ILE A 27 0.81 7.34 -13.70
C ILE A 27 0.00 7.78 -14.92
N CYS A 28 -1.21 8.30 -14.71
CA CYS A 28 -2.09 8.78 -15.78
C CYS A 28 -1.50 9.97 -16.56
N SER A 29 -0.64 10.78 -15.93
CA SER A 29 0.04 11.90 -16.57
C SER A 29 1.32 11.52 -17.34
N THR A 30 1.82 10.29 -17.17
CA THR A 30 3.07 9.85 -17.80
C THR A 30 2.86 9.20 -19.17
N ASN A 31 3.81 9.40 -20.08
CA ASN A 31 3.80 8.81 -21.43
C ASN A 31 3.92 7.26 -21.45
N ARG A 32 4.26 6.64 -20.31
CA ARG A 32 4.38 5.17 -20.13
C ARG A 32 3.83 4.73 -18.77
N PRO A 33 2.50 4.73 -18.59
CA PRO A 33 1.87 4.43 -17.31
C PRO A 33 2.20 3.03 -16.79
N ASN A 34 2.41 2.06 -17.68
CA ASN A 34 2.68 0.67 -17.31
C ASN A 34 4.03 0.48 -16.60
N SER A 35 5.08 1.21 -16.99
CA SER A 35 6.38 1.13 -16.30
C SER A 35 6.33 1.80 -14.94
N ALA A 36 5.59 2.90 -14.81
CA ALA A 36 5.37 3.57 -13.53
C ALA A 36 4.55 2.69 -12.58
N LEU A 37 3.47 2.05 -13.07
CA LEU A 37 2.68 1.09 -12.32
C LEU A 37 3.49 -0.12 -11.87
N ALA A 38 4.32 -0.69 -12.74
CA ALA A 38 5.17 -1.82 -12.40
C ALA A 38 6.18 -1.47 -11.29
N ALA A 39 6.80 -0.28 -11.38
CA ALA A 39 7.73 0.19 -10.35
C ALA A 39 7.04 0.41 -9.00
N VAL A 40 5.86 1.01 -9.02
CA VAL A 40 5.03 1.21 -7.82
C VAL A 40 4.62 -0.12 -7.20
N LEU A 41 4.15 -1.05 -8.01
CA LEU A 41 3.74 -2.37 -7.54
C LEU A 41 4.91 -3.10 -6.88
N ALA A 42 6.10 -3.04 -7.48
CA ALA A 42 7.29 -3.63 -6.90
C ALA A 42 7.62 -3.05 -5.52
N LEU A 43 7.55 -1.72 -5.37
CA LEU A 43 7.78 -1.06 -4.07
C LEU A 43 6.76 -1.49 -3.01
N LEU A 44 5.47 -1.52 -3.37
CA LEU A 44 4.41 -1.93 -2.44
C LEU A 44 4.55 -3.40 -2.02
N VAL A 45 4.94 -4.28 -2.93
CA VAL A 45 5.22 -5.69 -2.61
C VAL A 45 6.37 -5.79 -1.60
N SER A 46 7.47 -5.06 -1.81
CA SER A 46 8.60 -5.07 -0.88
C SER A 46 8.23 -4.56 0.52
N GLU A 47 7.41 -3.51 0.63
CA GLU A 47 6.92 -3.00 1.92
C GLU A 47 6.07 -4.04 2.67
N VAL A 48 5.20 -4.75 1.96
CA VAL A 48 4.38 -5.82 2.54
C VAL A 48 5.25 -6.98 3.01
N GLU A 49 6.21 -7.41 2.21
CA GLU A 49 7.15 -8.47 2.58
C GLU A 49 7.96 -8.11 3.83
N GLN A 50 8.49 -6.89 3.91
CA GLN A 50 9.20 -6.39 5.09
C GLN A 50 8.29 -6.37 6.32
N THR A 51 7.06 -5.88 6.18
CA THR A 51 6.08 -5.84 7.27
C THR A 51 5.79 -7.25 7.81
N ILE A 52 5.59 -8.23 6.92
CA ILE A 52 5.38 -9.63 7.29
C ILE A 52 6.61 -10.18 8.01
N GLN A 53 7.81 -9.91 7.50
CA GLN A 53 9.05 -10.38 8.09
C GLN A 53 9.26 -9.81 9.49
N THR A 54 9.00 -8.51 9.68
CA THR A 54 9.04 -7.86 11.00
C THR A 54 7.99 -8.44 11.95
N ALA A 55 6.75 -8.64 11.49
CA ALA A 55 5.71 -9.26 12.29
C ALA A 55 6.10 -10.69 12.74
N ASN A 56 6.62 -11.50 11.82
CA ASN A 56 7.11 -12.85 12.13
C ASN A 56 8.27 -12.83 13.12
N ALA A 57 9.22 -11.89 13.00
CA ALA A 57 10.31 -11.72 13.94
C ALA A 57 9.79 -11.37 15.35
N HIS A 58 8.80 -10.48 15.45
CA HIS A 58 8.15 -10.16 16.73
C HIS A 58 7.42 -11.36 17.35
N LEU A 59 6.71 -12.15 16.53
CA LEU A 59 6.03 -13.36 17.01
C LEU A 59 7.04 -14.42 17.46
N ALA A 60 8.10 -14.66 16.70
CA ALA A 60 9.16 -15.60 17.07
C ALA A 60 9.89 -15.19 18.36
N GLY A 61 10.14 -13.89 18.56
CA GLY A 61 10.71 -13.35 19.79
C GLY A 61 9.74 -13.35 20.98
N GLY A 62 8.42 -13.29 20.72
CA GLY A 62 7.36 -13.34 21.75
C GLY A 62 7.08 -14.74 22.29
N VAL A 63 7.36 -15.79 21.51
CA VAL A 63 7.11 -17.20 21.88
C VAL A 63 8.06 -17.72 22.98
N GLN A 64 9.16 -17.02 23.29
CA GLN A 64 10.09 -17.40 24.38
C GLN A 64 9.67 -16.93 25.80
N ARG A 65 8.54 -16.22 25.96
CA ARG A 65 8.07 -15.73 27.27
C ARG A 65 6.75 -16.37 27.73
N HIS A 66 6.64 -17.68 27.63
CA HIS A 66 5.55 -18.43 28.27
C HIS A 66 6.04 -19.72 28.91
#